data_AF-A0A5B7UUS8-F1
#
_entry.id   AF-A0A5B7UUS8-F1
#
_cell.length_a   1.000
_cell.length_b   1.000
_cell.length_c   1.000
_cell.angle_alpha   90.00
_cell.angle_beta   90.00
_cell.angle_gamma   90.00
#
_symmetry.space_group_name_H-M   'P 1'
#
loop_
_entity.id
_entity.type
_entity.pdbx_description
1 polymer ?
#
loop_
_entity_poly.entity_id
_entity_poly.type
_entity_poly.pdbx_seq_one_letter_code
_entity_poly.pdbx_strand_id
1 'polypeptide(L)'
;MTYFRDLVHPAAGTALISEWITGTDERTRAAADAVTEEWAAGEWPPALLSQHVFRATDGTGLLFYAQWTSDEEHLTWARARRGALVSRVDTLVPGIQRPGLHRTRLHRSVVHDDGGRPPGALALTRTTPDTAPGLLAAHIHRTENSEEPFVIEEWTDAASFEAAVRPAARTAKRYTLHHSFLNPHAG
;
A
#
# COMPACT_ATOMS: atom_id res chain seq x y z
N MET A 1 -7.36 -12.68 4.64
CA MET A 1 -6.61 -11.55 4.03
C MET A 1 -6.33 -11.93 2.59
N THR A 2 -6.53 -11.03 1.62
CA THR A 2 -6.24 -11.30 0.20
C THR A 2 -4.73 -11.40 -0.03
N TYR A 3 -4.27 -12.25 -0.95
CA TYR A 3 -2.85 -12.26 -1.31
C TYR A 3 -2.51 -10.97 -2.06
N PHE A 4 -1.32 -10.42 -1.84
CA PHE A 4 -0.89 -9.19 -2.46
C PHE A 4 -0.78 -9.33 -3.99
N ARG A 5 -0.39 -10.50 -4.50
CA ARG A 5 -0.41 -10.77 -5.95
C ARG A 5 -1.79 -10.57 -6.60
N ASP A 6 -2.87 -10.82 -5.86
CA ASP A 6 -4.25 -10.61 -6.35
C ASP A 6 -4.62 -9.13 -6.39
N LEU A 7 -3.81 -8.27 -5.75
CA LEU A 7 -3.94 -6.82 -5.78
C LEU A 7 -3.12 -6.21 -6.93
N VAL A 8 -2.27 -6.98 -7.61
CA VAL A 8 -1.44 -6.46 -8.71
C VAL A 8 -2.21 -6.54 -10.03
N HIS A 9 -2.27 -5.42 -10.75
CA HIS A 9 -2.95 -5.34 -12.04
C HIS A 9 -1.95 -5.48 -13.20
N PRO A 10 -2.16 -6.38 -14.18
CA PRO A 10 -1.19 -6.63 -15.26
C PRO A 10 -0.97 -5.41 -16.17
N ALA A 11 -2.00 -4.59 -16.37
CA ALA A 11 -1.89 -3.34 -17.14
C ALA A 11 -1.27 -2.17 -16.35
N ALA A 12 -0.80 -2.39 -15.11
CA ALA A 12 -0.22 -1.32 -14.31
C ALA A 12 1.08 -0.80 -14.93
N GLY A 13 1.00 0.41 -15.49
CA GLY A 13 2.16 1.17 -15.92
C GLY A 13 2.72 2.06 -14.82
N THR A 14 2.20 2.08 -13.60
CA THR A 14 2.90 2.58 -12.40
C THR A 14 2.16 2.11 -11.16
N ALA A 15 2.91 1.86 -10.08
CA ALA A 15 2.38 1.57 -8.77
C ALA A 15 2.82 2.66 -7.79
N LEU A 16 1.86 3.30 -7.15
CA LEU A 16 2.08 4.35 -6.17
C LEU A 16 2.05 3.74 -4.77
N ILE A 17 3.10 4.01 -4.00
CA ILE A 17 3.19 3.66 -2.58
C ILE A 17 3.23 4.97 -1.79
N SER A 18 2.28 5.16 -0.88
CA SER A 18 2.23 6.35 -0.02
C SER A 18 1.84 5.99 1.40
N GLU A 19 2.59 6.51 2.36
CA GLU A 19 2.28 6.38 3.78
C GLU A 19 1.72 7.70 4.31
N TRP A 20 0.65 7.62 5.10
CA TRP A 20 0.11 8.75 5.85
C TRP A 20 0.25 8.46 7.34
N ILE A 21 0.83 9.38 8.09
CA ILE A 21 1.04 9.27 9.53
C ILE A 21 -0.02 10.11 10.22
N THR A 22 -0.90 9.43 10.94
CA THR A 22 -2.08 9.99 11.62
C THR A 22 -1.87 10.10 13.12
N GLY A 23 -0.96 9.31 13.69
CA GLY A 23 -0.50 9.38 15.08
C GLY A 23 -1.33 8.58 16.08
N THR A 24 -2.65 8.51 15.94
CA THR A 24 -3.54 7.71 16.82
C THR A 24 -4.51 6.85 16.02
N ASP A 25 -5.05 5.81 16.66
CA ASP A 25 -5.97 4.87 16.02
C ASP A 25 -7.30 5.53 15.62
N GLU A 26 -7.82 6.44 16.43
CA GLU A 26 -9.03 7.22 16.11
C GLU A 26 -8.81 8.07 14.86
N ARG A 27 -7.66 8.75 14.77
CA ARG A 27 -7.29 9.55 13.60
C ARG A 27 -7.05 8.68 12.37
N THR A 28 -6.47 7.49 12.54
CA THR A 28 -6.31 6.49 11.47
C THR A 28 -7.65 6.02 10.93
N ARG A 29 -8.60 5.69 11.80
CA ARG A 29 -9.98 5.31 11.40
C ARG A 29 -10.65 6.45 10.65
N ALA A 30 -10.66 7.65 11.23
CA ALA A 30 -11.27 8.82 10.60
C ALA A 30 -10.69 9.13 9.20
N ALA A 31 -9.37 9.05 9.03
CA ALA A 31 -8.74 9.23 7.72
C ALA A 31 -9.11 8.11 6.73
N ALA A 32 -9.13 6.85 7.19
CA ALA A 32 -9.43 5.69 6.35
C ALA A 32 -10.88 5.71 5.85
N ASP A 33 -11.82 6.02 6.75
CA ASP A 33 -13.24 6.10 6.42
C ASP A 33 -13.47 7.26 5.44
N ALA A 34 -12.92 8.45 5.74
CA ALA A 34 -13.06 9.61 4.87
C ALA A 34 -12.50 9.37 3.46
N VAL A 35 -11.28 8.84 3.31
CA VAL A 35 -10.71 8.59 1.97
C VAL A 35 -11.49 7.52 1.21
N THR A 36 -12.03 6.52 1.91
CA THR A 36 -12.86 5.47 1.32
C THR A 36 -14.18 6.06 0.81
N GLU A 37 -14.82 6.92 1.60
CA GLU A 37 -16.04 7.63 1.20
C GLU A 37 -15.80 8.54 -0.01
N GLU A 38 -14.70 9.31 -0.03
CA GLU A 38 -14.37 10.20 -1.15
C GLU A 38 -14.11 9.43 -2.45
N TRP A 39 -13.44 8.27 -2.39
CA TRP A 39 -13.28 7.40 -3.56
C TRP A 39 -14.59 6.77 -4.01
N ALA A 40 -15.46 6.37 -3.09
CA ALA A 40 -16.75 5.76 -3.40
C ALA A 40 -17.76 6.76 -4.01
N ALA A 41 -17.70 8.03 -3.58
CA ALA A 41 -18.58 9.09 -4.09
C ALA A 41 -18.07 9.76 -5.37
N GLY A 42 -16.74 9.73 -5.59
CA GLY A 42 -16.10 10.38 -6.72
C GLY A 42 -16.22 9.62 -8.05
N GLU A 43 -16.06 10.34 -9.15
CA GLU A 43 -15.89 9.70 -10.46
C GLU A 43 -14.55 8.96 -10.51
N TRP A 44 -14.63 7.65 -10.76
CA TRP A 44 -13.46 6.80 -10.89
C TRP A 44 -12.63 7.18 -12.13
N PRO A 45 -11.35 7.57 -11.99
CA PRO A 45 -10.51 7.90 -13.13
C PRO A 45 -10.33 6.68 -14.04
N PRO A 46 -10.57 6.76 -15.36
CA PRO A 46 -10.41 5.62 -16.26
C PRO A 46 -9.01 4.99 -16.22
N ALA A 47 -7.98 5.81 -15.99
CA ALA A 47 -6.58 5.40 -15.89
C ALA A 47 -6.16 4.85 -14.52
N LEU A 48 -7.00 4.99 -13.48
CA LEU A 48 -6.77 4.38 -12.18
C LEU A 48 -7.29 2.94 -12.24
N LEU A 49 -6.40 1.96 -12.13
CA LEU A 49 -6.72 0.53 -12.24
C LEU A 49 -7.18 -0.04 -10.90
N SER A 50 -6.52 0.35 -9.82
CA SER A 50 -6.95 -0.01 -8.47
C SER A 50 -6.43 0.98 -7.41
N GLN A 51 -7.15 1.07 -6.30
CA GLN A 51 -6.71 1.74 -5.08
C GLN A 51 -6.95 0.82 -3.89
N HIS A 52 -5.88 0.48 -3.19
CA HIS A 52 -5.95 -0.29 -1.96
C HIS A 52 -5.55 0.61 -0.79
N VAL A 53 -6.33 0.56 0.27
CA VAL A 53 -6.09 1.30 1.52
C VAL A 53 -5.81 0.28 2.60
N PHE A 54 -4.69 0.43 3.29
CA PHE A 54 -4.31 -0.42 4.41
C PHE A 54 -4.15 0.42 5.67
N ARG A 55 -4.49 -0.17 6.81
CA ARG A 55 -4.26 0.41 8.14
C ARG A 55 -3.04 -0.23 8.76
N ALA A 56 -2.16 0.59 9.31
CA ALA A 56 -1.05 0.08 10.09
C ALA A 56 -1.58 -0.62 11.35
N THR A 57 -1.01 -1.77 11.71
CA THR A 57 -1.51 -2.58 12.84
C THR A 57 -1.21 -1.97 14.20
N ASP A 58 -0.29 -0.99 14.25
CA ASP A 58 -0.01 -0.19 15.45
C ASP A 58 -1.02 0.97 15.63
N GLY A 59 -1.95 1.15 14.68
CA GLY A 59 -2.96 2.20 14.72
C GLY A 59 -2.44 3.60 14.36
N THR A 60 -1.19 3.75 13.90
CA THR A 60 -0.58 5.09 13.76
C THR A 60 -0.52 5.64 12.32
N GLY A 61 -1.11 4.94 11.36
CA GLY A 61 -1.11 5.43 9.97
C GLY A 61 -1.80 4.54 8.95
N LEU A 62 -1.73 4.99 7.70
CA LEU A 62 -2.25 4.34 6.52
C LEU A 62 -1.14 4.07 5.51
N LEU A 63 -1.33 3.03 4.71
CA LEU A 63 -0.59 2.77 3.49
C LEU A 63 -1.56 2.74 2.32
N PHE A 64 -1.21 3.43 1.26
CA PHE A 64 -1.92 3.43 -0.01
C PHE A 64 -1.08 2.71 -1.04
N TYR A 65 -1.68 1.73 -1.71
CA TYR A 65 -1.13 1.09 -2.90
C TYR A 65 -2.11 1.33 -4.05
N ALA A 66 -1.73 2.20 -4.99
CA ALA A 66 -2.58 2.56 -6.13
C ALA A 66 -1.90 2.19 -7.44
N GLN A 67 -2.64 1.65 -8.39
CA GLN A 67 -2.09 1.26 -9.70
C GLN A 67 -2.74 2.09 -10.78
N TRP A 68 -1.90 2.67 -11.64
CA TRP A 68 -2.33 3.50 -12.76
C TRP A 68 -1.77 2.95 -14.06
N THR A 69 -2.42 3.28 -15.17
CA THR A 69 -1.93 2.93 -16.51
C THR A 69 -0.62 3.63 -16.86
N SER A 70 -0.36 4.83 -16.31
CA SER A 70 0.92 5.54 -16.47
C SER A 70 1.16 6.59 -15.38
N ASP A 71 2.41 7.04 -15.25
CA ASP A 71 2.77 8.16 -14.36
C ASP A 71 2.14 9.49 -14.80
N GLU A 72 2.01 9.70 -16.11
CA GLU A 72 1.44 10.91 -16.71
C GLU A 72 -0.06 11.04 -16.40
N GLU A 73 -0.81 9.95 -16.54
CA GLU A 73 -2.24 9.91 -16.24
C GLU A 73 -2.51 10.21 -14.76
N HIS A 74 -1.75 9.57 -13.87
CA HIS A 74 -1.81 9.89 -12.46
C HIS A 74 -1.46 11.36 -12.18
N LEU A 75 -0.41 11.91 -12.81
CA LEU A 75 -0.02 13.32 -12.62
C LEU A 75 -1.12 14.28 -13.08
N THR A 76 -1.74 14.02 -14.22
CA THR A 76 -2.85 14.81 -14.76
C THR A 76 -4.05 14.78 -13.82
N TRP A 77 -4.44 13.59 -13.35
CA TRP A 77 -5.48 13.47 -12.33
C TRP A 77 -5.09 14.19 -11.04
N ALA A 78 -3.86 14.03 -10.57
CA ALA A 78 -3.42 14.57 -9.29
C ALA A 78 -3.47 16.11 -9.28
N ARG A 79 -3.05 16.74 -10.37
CA ARG A 79 -3.15 18.20 -10.55
C ARG A 79 -4.59 18.70 -10.50
N ALA A 80 -5.53 17.94 -11.07
CA ALA A 80 -6.92 18.37 -11.20
C ALA A 80 -7.80 18.02 -9.99
N ARG A 81 -7.60 16.85 -9.37
CA ARG A 81 -8.59 16.22 -8.47
C ARG A 81 -8.03 15.84 -7.10
N ARG A 82 -6.73 15.60 -6.94
CA ARG A 82 -6.17 15.11 -5.67
C ARG A 82 -6.43 16.08 -4.51
N GLY A 83 -6.36 17.39 -4.75
CA GLY A 83 -6.61 18.39 -3.71
C GLY A 83 -8.01 18.26 -3.10
N ALA A 84 -9.03 18.10 -3.95
CA ALA A 84 -10.41 17.88 -3.50
C ALA A 84 -10.53 16.56 -2.72
N LEU A 85 -9.97 15.46 -3.26
CA LEU A 85 -10.03 14.13 -2.64
C LEU A 85 -9.50 14.13 -1.20
N VAL A 86 -8.42 14.88 -0.91
CA VAL A 86 -7.80 14.86 0.43
C VAL A 86 -8.30 15.96 1.36
N SER A 87 -9.08 16.92 0.87
CA SER A 87 -9.48 18.12 1.61
C SER A 87 -10.28 17.81 2.89
N ARG A 88 -11.23 16.86 2.80
CA ARG A 88 -12.02 16.41 3.96
C ARG A 88 -11.14 15.69 4.98
N VAL A 89 -10.18 14.87 4.53
CA VAL A 89 -9.22 14.21 5.43
C VAL A 89 -8.38 15.24 6.18
N ASP A 90 -7.91 16.29 5.50
CA ASP A 90 -7.09 17.33 6.14
C ASP A 90 -7.88 18.11 7.21
N THR A 91 -9.20 18.25 7.01
CA THR A 91 -10.10 18.86 7.99
C THR A 91 -10.32 17.95 9.20
N LEU A 92 -10.55 16.66 8.98
CA LEU A 92 -10.81 15.67 10.04
C LEU A 92 -9.55 15.30 10.83
N VAL A 93 -8.39 15.35 10.18
CA VAL A 93 -7.11 14.91 10.73
C VAL A 93 -6.07 16.02 10.55
N PRO A 94 -6.22 17.15 11.27
CA PRO A 94 -5.31 18.28 11.13
C PRO A 94 -3.89 17.88 11.52
N GLY A 95 -2.90 18.30 10.74
CA GLY A 95 -1.48 17.99 10.96
C GLY A 95 -1.06 16.57 10.56
N ILE A 96 -1.88 15.84 9.80
CA ILE A 96 -1.50 14.56 9.19
C ILE A 96 -0.19 14.72 8.37
N GLN A 97 0.78 13.83 8.61
CA GLN A 97 2.04 13.85 7.86
C GLN A 97 1.95 12.91 6.68
N ARG A 98 2.48 13.33 5.54
CA ARG A 98 2.54 12.53 4.30
C ARG A 98 3.98 12.58 3.78
N PRO A 99 4.88 11.73 4.29
CA PRO A 99 6.31 11.79 3.99
C PRO A 99 6.64 11.72 2.49
N GLY A 100 5.75 11.12 1.69
CA GLY A 100 5.89 11.14 0.24
C GLY A 100 4.88 10.26 -0.48
N LEU A 101 4.86 10.43 -1.80
CA LEU A 101 4.19 9.55 -2.75
C LEU A 101 5.28 9.01 -3.69
N HIS A 102 5.47 7.70 -3.66
CA HIS A 102 6.55 7.05 -4.41
C HIS A 102 6.00 6.38 -5.65
N ARG A 103 6.52 6.74 -6.82
CA ARG A 103 6.22 6.08 -8.10
C ARG A 103 7.17 4.90 -8.26
N THR A 104 6.60 3.72 -8.37
CA THR A 104 7.34 2.47 -8.42
C THR A 104 6.88 1.59 -9.57
N ARG A 105 7.70 0.61 -9.93
CA ARG A 105 7.31 -0.54 -10.75
C ARG A 105 7.52 -1.81 -9.95
N LEU A 106 6.60 -2.76 -10.08
CA LEU A 106 6.83 -4.11 -9.59
C LEU A 106 7.97 -4.73 -10.41
N HIS A 107 9.13 -4.89 -9.79
CA HIS A 107 10.32 -5.44 -10.42
C HIS A 107 10.35 -6.96 -10.37
N ARG A 108 9.95 -7.53 -9.23
CA ARG A 108 9.94 -8.98 -9.00
C ARG A 108 8.96 -9.34 -7.89
N SER A 109 8.26 -10.46 -8.06
CA SER A 109 7.54 -11.15 -6.98
C SER A 109 8.19 -12.50 -6.74
N VAL A 110 8.53 -12.82 -5.50
CA VAL A 110 9.05 -14.13 -5.10
C VAL A 110 8.04 -14.77 -4.16
N VAL A 111 7.57 -15.97 -4.51
CA VAL A 111 6.67 -16.77 -3.68
C VAL A 111 7.49 -17.89 -3.06
N HIS A 112 7.51 -17.96 -1.75
CA HIS A 112 8.27 -18.93 -0.96
C HIS A 112 7.39 -20.10 -0.51
N ASP A 113 6.12 -19.82 -0.16
CA ASP A 113 5.11 -20.80 0.23
C ASP A 113 3.74 -20.27 -0.19
N ASP A 114 3.00 -21.07 -0.97
CA ASP A 114 1.68 -20.74 -1.47
C ASP A 114 0.56 -21.56 -0.82
N GLY A 115 0.85 -22.24 0.30
CA GLY A 115 0.12 -23.34 0.98
C GLY A 115 -1.36 -23.18 1.31
N GLY A 116 -2.15 -22.62 0.39
CA GLY A 116 -3.60 -22.49 0.38
C GLY A 116 -4.18 -21.48 1.37
N ARG A 117 -3.41 -21.01 2.35
CA ARG A 117 -3.91 -20.12 3.41
C ARG A 117 -3.65 -18.65 3.12
N PRO A 118 -4.64 -17.77 3.36
CA PRO A 118 -4.42 -16.34 3.23
C PRO A 118 -3.31 -15.85 4.19
N PRO A 119 -2.55 -14.82 3.82
CA PRO A 119 -1.57 -14.20 4.70
C PRO A 119 -2.22 -13.73 6.01
N GLY A 120 -1.49 -13.85 7.12
CA GLY A 120 -1.87 -13.32 8.43
C GLY A 120 -1.26 -11.96 8.77
N ALA A 121 -0.22 -11.54 8.04
CA ALA A 121 0.35 -10.20 8.15
C ALA A 121 0.91 -9.72 6.80
N LEU A 122 0.74 -8.43 6.50
CA LEU A 122 1.45 -7.73 5.43
C LEU A 122 2.44 -6.76 6.07
N ALA A 123 3.65 -6.67 5.53
CA ALA A 123 4.65 -5.71 5.98
C ALA A 123 5.20 -4.90 4.81
N LEU A 124 5.51 -3.63 5.06
CA LEU A 124 6.29 -2.80 4.15
C LEU A 124 7.69 -2.60 4.72
N THR A 125 8.71 -2.92 3.93
CA THR A 125 10.12 -2.76 4.29
C THR A 125 10.89 -2.07 3.16
N ARG A 126 12.14 -1.66 3.45
CA ARG A 126 13.05 -0.99 2.49
C ARG A 126 14.18 -1.87 1.98
N THR A 127 14.20 -3.14 2.39
CA THR A 127 15.24 -4.10 2.04
C THR A 127 14.60 -5.41 1.63
N THR A 128 15.21 -6.17 0.74
CA THR A 128 14.72 -7.50 0.37
C THR A 128 14.95 -8.47 1.54
N PRO A 129 13.94 -9.26 1.95
CA PRO A 129 14.12 -10.25 3.00
C PRO A 129 14.94 -11.44 2.47
N ASP A 130 15.73 -12.06 3.36
CA ASP A 130 16.17 -13.43 3.16
C ASP A 130 14.97 -14.38 3.38
N THR A 131 15.07 -15.61 2.86
CA THR A 131 14.05 -16.63 3.14
C THR A 131 14.03 -16.94 4.63
N ALA A 132 12.85 -16.90 5.23
CA ALA A 132 12.65 -17.16 6.65
C ALA A 132 11.38 -17.98 6.88
N PRO A 133 11.31 -18.77 7.97
CA PRO A 133 10.08 -19.46 8.35
C PRO A 133 8.90 -18.47 8.46
N GLY A 134 7.80 -18.78 7.77
CA GLY A 134 6.58 -17.97 7.77
C GLY A 134 6.56 -16.81 6.76
N LEU A 135 7.64 -16.57 6.00
CA LEU A 135 7.59 -15.69 4.83
C LEU A 135 6.88 -16.41 3.68
N LEU A 136 5.74 -15.90 3.24
CA LEU A 136 4.94 -16.48 2.15
C LEU A 136 5.38 -15.91 0.80
N ALA A 137 5.54 -14.59 0.70
CA ALA A 137 5.95 -13.91 -0.52
C ALA A 137 6.61 -12.56 -0.25
N ALA A 138 7.40 -12.08 -1.20
CA ALA A 138 7.98 -10.75 -1.22
C ALA A 138 7.83 -10.10 -2.59
N HIS A 139 7.24 -8.89 -2.63
CA HIS A 139 6.95 -8.11 -3.82
C HIS A 139 7.84 -6.87 -3.84
N ILE A 140 8.79 -6.85 -4.75
CA ILE A 140 9.87 -5.86 -4.81
C ILE A 140 9.48 -4.78 -5.81
N HIS A 141 9.22 -3.59 -5.28
CA HIS A 141 8.92 -2.38 -6.01
C HIS A 141 10.15 -1.49 -6.09
N ARG A 142 10.51 -1.04 -7.29
CA ARG A 142 11.63 -0.12 -7.50
C ARG A 142 11.16 1.23 -8.01
N THR A 143 11.75 2.29 -7.51
CA THR A 143 11.64 3.63 -8.10
C THR A 143 12.77 3.82 -9.12
N GLU A 144 12.59 4.63 -10.14
CA GLU A 144 13.63 4.91 -11.14
C GLU A 144 14.88 5.60 -10.55
N ASN A 145 14.69 6.44 -9.53
CA ASN A 145 15.73 7.32 -8.98
C ASN A 145 16.27 6.89 -7.61
N SER A 146 15.95 5.67 -7.14
CA SER A 146 16.44 5.15 -5.86
C SER A 146 16.84 3.69 -6.00
N GLU A 147 17.99 3.36 -5.44
CA GLU A 147 18.45 1.98 -5.29
C GLU A 147 17.68 1.25 -4.17
N GLU A 148 17.13 1.97 -3.20
CA GLU A 148 16.35 1.37 -2.12
C GLU A 148 14.96 0.95 -2.62
N PRO A 149 14.62 -0.36 -2.56
CA PRO A 149 13.31 -0.85 -2.95
C PRO A 149 12.25 -0.52 -1.89
N PHE A 150 11.01 -0.59 -2.31
CA PHE A 150 9.89 -0.89 -1.41
C PHE A 150 9.63 -2.38 -1.52
N VAL A 151 9.53 -3.08 -0.40
CA VAL A 151 9.22 -4.51 -0.41
C VAL A 151 7.97 -4.74 0.40
N ILE A 152 6.95 -5.26 -0.26
CA ILE A 152 5.70 -5.68 0.39
C ILE A 152 5.81 -7.18 0.63
N GLU A 153 5.78 -7.57 1.89
CA GLU A 153 5.99 -8.95 2.33
C GLU A 153 4.70 -9.52 2.89
N GLU A 154 4.43 -10.76 2.50
CA GLU A 154 3.31 -11.54 2.99
C GLU A 154 3.82 -12.58 4.00
N TRP A 155 3.25 -12.58 5.19
CA TRP A 155 3.66 -13.46 6.28
C TRP A 155 2.48 -14.28 6.79
N THR A 156 2.79 -15.47 7.30
CA THR A 156 1.78 -16.37 7.90
C THR A 156 1.09 -15.73 9.09
N ASP A 157 1.84 -14.94 9.87
CA ASP A 157 1.39 -14.27 11.08
C ASP A 157 2.41 -13.19 11.49
N ALA A 158 2.00 -12.33 12.42
CA ALA A 158 2.84 -11.26 12.95
C ALA A 158 4.06 -11.78 13.72
N ALA A 159 3.94 -12.93 14.41
CA ALA A 159 5.00 -13.44 15.26
C ALA A 159 6.21 -13.92 14.43
N SER A 160 5.94 -14.56 13.29
CA SER A 160 6.93 -15.00 12.31
C SER A 160 7.69 -13.83 11.71
N PHE A 161 6.97 -12.78 11.29
CA PHE A 161 7.57 -11.54 10.82
C PHE A 161 8.47 -10.88 11.88
N GLU A 162 7.97 -10.73 13.11
CA GLU A 162 8.73 -10.10 14.19
C GLU A 162 9.98 -10.91 14.55
N ALA A 163 9.90 -12.24 14.50
CA ALA A 163 11.07 -13.11 14.70
C ALA A 163 12.12 -12.95 13.60
N ALA A 164 11.71 -12.65 12.35
CA ALA A 164 12.62 -12.40 11.24
C ALA A 164 13.20 -10.97 11.23
N VAL A 165 12.46 -9.98 11.72
CA VAL A 165 12.94 -8.59 11.83
C VAL A 165 13.78 -8.36 13.09
N ARG A 166 13.50 -8.99 14.23
CA ARG A 166 14.36 -8.81 15.44
C ARG A 166 15.88 -9.03 15.18
N PRO A 167 16.30 -10.00 14.35
CA PRO A 167 17.70 -10.19 13.94
C PRO A 167 18.25 -9.13 12.98
N ALA A 168 17.39 -8.43 12.23
CA ALA A 168 17.79 -7.52 11.16
C ALA A 168 17.25 -6.12 11.45
N ALA A 169 18.09 -5.11 11.63
CA ALA A 169 17.68 -3.72 11.92
C ALA A 169 16.91 -3.05 10.75
N ARG A 170 15.73 -3.58 10.42
CA ARG A 170 14.88 -3.18 9.30
C ARG A 170 13.80 -2.28 9.86
N THR A 171 13.70 -1.07 9.34
CA THR A 171 12.51 -0.23 9.54
C THR A 171 11.37 -0.89 8.81
N ALA A 172 10.37 -1.35 9.55
CA ALA A 172 9.29 -2.12 8.98
C ALA A 172 7.98 -1.83 9.71
N LYS A 173 6.90 -1.70 8.93
CA LYS A 173 5.56 -1.47 9.47
C LYS A 173 4.62 -2.55 8.94
N ARG A 174 3.76 -3.06 9.83
CA ARG A 174 2.75 -4.06 9.52
C ARG A 174 1.43 -3.40 9.20
N TYR A 175 0.69 -3.99 8.26
CA TYR A 175 -0.58 -3.47 7.77
C TYR A 175 -1.62 -4.56 7.60
N THR A 176 -2.88 -4.15 7.66
CA THR A 176 -4.05 -4.94 7.31
C THR A 176 -4.83 -4.21 6.23
N LEU A 177 -5.29 -4.93 5.21
CA LEU A 177 -6.14 -4.37 4.16
C LEU A 177 -7.45 -3.84 4.77
N HIS A 178 -7.72 -2.56 4.54
CA HIS A 178 -8.93 -1.90 5.00
C HIS A 178 -9.98 -1.81 3.90
N HIS A 179 -9.60 -1.40 2.69
CA HIS A 179 -10.51 -1.33 1.55
C HIS A 179 -9.77 -1.55 0.22
N SER A 180 -10.46 -2.09 -0.77
CA SER A 180 -9.96 -2.22 -2.14
C SER A 180 -11.00 -1.71 -3.13
N PHE A 181 -10.57 -0.78 -3.96
CA PHE A 181 -11.32 -0.31 -5.10
C PHE A 181 -10.66 -0.83 -6.37
N LEU A 182 -11.45 -1.45 -7.23
CA LEU A 182 -11.02 -1.95 -8.53
C LEU A 182 -11.76 -1.17 -9.61
N ASN A 183 -11.06 -0.81 -10.68
CA ASN A 183 -11.72 -0.20 -11.82
C ASN A 183 -12.65 -1.24 -12.47
N PRO A 184 -13.97 -0.99 -12.53
CA PRO A 184 -14.92 -1.93 -13.11
C PRO A 184 -14.76 -2.08 -14.63
N HIS A 185 -14.01 -1.18 -15.28
CA HIS A 185 -13.78 -1.15 -16.72
C HIS A 185 -12.37 -1.59 -17.12
N ALA A 186 -11.51 -1.95 -16.16
CA ALA A 186 -10.20 -2.53 -16.44
C ALA A 186 -10.35 -4.05 -16.61
N GLY A 187 -10.67 -4.46 -17.85
CA GLY A 187 -10.68 -5.86 -18.29
C GLY A 187 -9.48 -6.18 -19.17
#